data_AF-H2YK65-F1
#
_entry.id   AF-H2YK65-F1
#
_cell.length_a   1.000
_cell.length_b   1.000
_cell.length_c   1.000
_cell.angle_alpha   90.00
_cell.angle_beta   90.00
_cell.angle_gamma   90.00
#
_symmetry.space_group_name_H-M   'P 1'
#
loop_
_entity.id
_entity.type
_entity.pdbx_description
1 polymer ?
#
loop_
_entity_poly.entity_id
_entity_poly.type
_entity_poly.pdbx_seq_one_letter_code
_entity_poly.pdbx_strand_id
1 'polypeptide(L)'
;IVSGRFETNLSPEAEFDRIWKYVNQRQYNCKESEYLGGKDTQGGKSYDLCIEDKFWPIRKNPDQKCLMYSFGIGNDWTFEDGIAKRGCEVHLFDPSK
;
A
#
# COMPACT_ATOMS: atom_id res chain seq x y z
N ILE A 1 -13.51 -15.50 -6.16
CA ILE A 1 -13.32 -16.50 -5.07
C ILE A 1 -11.97 -17.16 -5.33
N VAL A 2 -10.91 -16.68 -4.69
CA VAL A 2 -9.58 -17.28 -4.85
C VAL A 2 -9.52 -18.50 -3.94
N SER A 3 -9.56 -19.69 -4.55
CA SER A 3 -9.39 -20.97 -3.87
C SER A 3 -7.92 -21.15 -3.48
N GLY A 4 -7.49 -20.48 -2.41
CA GLY A 4 -6.26 -20.82 -1.70
C GLY A 4 -6.51 -22.05 -0.84
N ARG A 5 -5.90 -23.18 -1.21
CA ARG A 5 -5.85 -24.37 -0.35
C ARG A 5 -4.95 -24.01 0.84
N PHE A 6 -5.54 -23.73 2.00
CA PHE A 6 -4.77 -23.64 3.24
C PHE A 6 -4.26 -25.04 3.56
N GLU A 7 -2.97 -25.29 3.39
CA GLU A 7 -2.33 -26.50 3.92
C GLU A 7 -2.23 -26.32 5.43
N THR A 8 -3.17 -26.90 6.17
CA THR A 8 -3.38 -26.62 7.60
C THR A 8 -2.30 -27.21 8.54
N ASN A 9 -1.11 -27.58 8.04
CA ASN A 9 -0.12 -28.36 8.80
C ASN A 9 1.36 -28.02 8.48
N LEU A 10 1.70 -26.77 8.16
CA LEU A 10 3.11 -26.36 8.09
C LEU A 10 3.64 -25.99 9.49
N SER A 11 4.93 -26.25 9.74
CA SER A 11 5.59 -25.72 10.93
C SER A 11 5.62 -24.18 10.87
N PRO A 12 5.78 -23.49 12.01
CA PRO A 12 5.91 -22.03 12.03
C PRO A 12 7.00 -21.51 11.07
N GLU A 13 8.12 -22.22 10.97
CA GLU A 13 9.23 -21.87 10.07
C GLU A 13 8.83 -22.04 8.60
N ALA A 14 8.16 -23.15 8.26
CA ALA A 14 7.69 -23.39 6.90
C ALA A 14 6.59 -22.39 6.47
N GLU A 15 5.69 -22.01 7.39
CA GLU A 15 4.73 -20.93 7.13
C GLU A 15 5.41 -19.58 6.96
N PHE A 16 6.41 -19.28 7.81
CA PHE A 16 7.20 -18.06 7.68
C PHE A 16 7.87 -17.99 6.31
N ASP A 17 8.56 -19.05 5.89
CA ASP A 17 9.24 -19.10 4.59
C ASP A 17 8.26 -18.96 3.42
N ARG A 18 7.09 -19.61 3.51
CA ARG A 18 6.03 -19.48 2.49
C ARG A 18 5.56 -18.04 2.36
N ILE A 19 5.22 -17.41 3.49
CA ILE A 19 4.74 -16.01 3.51
C ILE A 19 5.86 -15.06 3.08
N TRP A 20 7.08 -15.27 3.58
CA TRP A 20 8.24 -14.45 3.24
C TRP A 20 8.53 -14.47 1.75
N LYS A 21 8.53 -15.66 1.14
CA LYS A 21 8.70 -15.83 -0.31
C LYS A 21 7.58 -15.14 -1.08
N TYR A 22 6.33 -15.28 -0.63
CA TYR A 22 5.19 -14.63 -1.28
C TYR A 22 5.29 -13.10 -1.23
N VAL A 23 5.61 -12.53 -0.06
CA VAL A 23 5.74 -11.07 0.15
C VAL A 23 6.92 -10.48 -0.62
N ASN A 24 8.05 -11.20 -0.71
CA ASN A 24 9.24 -10.73 -1.42
C ASN A 24 9.19 -11.00 -2.93
N GLN A 25 8.25 -11.81 -3.40
CA GLN A 25 8.03 -12.00 -4.82
C GLN A 25 7.14 -10.88 -5.35
N ARG A 26 7.63 -10.14 -6.35
CA ARG A 26 6.83 -9.12 -7.04
C ARG A 26 5.63 -9.77 -7.72
N GLN A 27 4.45 -9.56 -7.15
CA GLN A 27 3.19 -10.12 -7.66
C GLN A 27 2.65 -9.35 -8.87
N TYR A 28 3.00 -8.07 -8.99
CA TYR A 28 2.54 -7.21 -10.07
C TYR A 28 3.61 -6.19 -10.51
N ASN A 29 3.71 -5.97 -11.82
CA ASN A 29 4.53 -4.91 -12.39
C ASN A 29 3.62 -3.73 -12.75
N CYS A 30 3.75 -2.64 -11.99
CA CYS A 30 3.04 -1.38 -12.25
C CYS A 30 3.42 -0.81 -13.62
N LYS A 31 2.44 -0.50 -14.48
CA LYS A 31 2.69 0.12 -15.79
C LYS A 31 2.48 1.63 -15.78
N GLU A 32 1.56 2.09 -14.93
CA GLU A 32 1.26 3.50 -14.72
C GLU A 32 1.36 3.80 -13.23
N SER A 33 2.32 4.65 -12.85
CA SER A 33 2.55 5.01 -11.46
C SER A 33 2.91 6.47 -11.27
N GLU A 34 2.70 6.94 -10.03
CA GLU A 34 3.03 8.29 -9.58
C GLU A 34 3.82 8.19 -8.27
N TYR A 35 4.84 9.03 -8.11
CA TYR A 35 5.53 9.15 -6.83
C TYR A 35 4.76 10.09 -5.89
N LEU A 36 4.53 9.65 -4.66
CA LEU A 36 3.80 10.42 -3.65
C LEU A 36 4.51 10.41 -2.29
N GLY A 37 4.47 11.54 -1.59
CA GLY A 37 5.15 11.71 -0.29
C GLY A 37 6.63 12.05 -0.43
N GLY A 38 7.27 12.29 0.72
CA GLY A 38 8.57 12.90 0.83
C GLY A 38 8.49 14.43 0.82
N LYS A 39 9.05 15.08 1.85
CA LYS A 39 9.08 16.54 1.98
C LYS A 39 9.94 17.26 0.93
N ASP A 40 10.85 16.56 0.25
CA ASP A 40 11.80 17.16 -0.67
C ASP A 40 11.82 16.39 -1.99
N THR A 41 11.73 17.08 -3.12
CA THR A 41 11.82 16.54 -4.49
C THR A 41 13.20 15.93 -4.84
N GLN A 42 14.07 15.76 -3.85
CA GLN A 42 15.38 15.12 -3.97
C GLN A 42 15.45 13.89 -3.06
N GLY A 43 15.18 12.72 -3.63
CA GLY A 43 15.78 11.47 -3.18
C GLY A 43 15.03 10.68 -2.10
N GLY A 44 14.15 9.78 -2.54
CA GLY A 44 14.04 8.45 -1.93
C GLY A 44 12.98 8.21 -0.85
N LYS A 45 12.19 9.23 -0.47
CA LYS A 45 11.10 9.07 0.53
C LYS A 45 9.69 9.01 -0.09
N SER A 46 9.58 9.15 -1.39
CA SER A 46 8.32 9.00 -2.09
C SER A 46 7.99 7.52 -2.32
N TYR A 47 6.72 7.18 -2.16
CA TYR A 47 6.18 5.88 -2.50
C TYR A 47 5.76 5.85 -3.96
N ASP A 48 6.03 4.74 -4.65
CA ASP A 48 5.56 4.49 -6.00
C ASP A 48 4.10 3.97 -5.95
N LEU A 49 3.15 4.83 -6.33
CA LEU A 49 1.71 4.53 -6.28
C LEU A 49 1.23 4.08 -7.66
N CYS A 50 0.69 2.87 -7.75
CA CYS A 50 0.00 2.40 -8.95
C CYS A 50 -1.34 3.09 -9.14
N ILE A 51 -1.49 3.82 -10.25
CA ILE A 51 -2.70 4.61 -10.56
C ILE A 51 -3.57 4.00 -11.65
N GLU A 52 -3.26 2.76 -12.06
CA GLU A 52 -4.07 1.99 -12.99
C GLU A 52 -5.49 1.77 -12.42
N ASP A 53 -6.52 1.82 -13.27
CA ASP A 53 -7.92 1.82 -12.82
C ASP A 53 -8.31 0.60 -11.96
N LYS A 54 -7.63 -0.53 -12.13
CA LYS A 54 -7.88 -1.74 -11.33
C LYS A 54 -7.45 -1.62 -9.86
N PHE A 55 -6.55 -0.69 -9.55
CA PHE A 55 -6.08 -0.42 -8.19
C PHE A 55 -6.52 0.96 -7.68
N TRP A 56 -6.76 1.90 -8.59
CA TRP A 56 -7.18 3.25 -8.28
C TRP A 56 -8.50 3.64 -8.99
N PRO A 57 -9.62 2.94 -8.71
CA PRO A 57 -10.89 3.15 -9.40
C PRO A 57 -11.46 4.56 -9.22
N ILE A 58 -11.04 5.29 -8.17
CA ILE A 58 -11.42 6.68 -7.93
C ILE A 58 -10.98 7.63 -9.06
N ARG A 59 -9.99 7.24 -9.89
CA ARG A 59 -9.60 7.98 -11.11
C ARG A 59 -10.75 8.12 -12.11
N LYS A 60 -11.60 7.09 -12.22
CA LYS A 60 -12.72 7.03 -13.17
C LYS A 60 -14.07 7.33 -12.53
N ASN A 61 -14.19 7.09 -11.23
CA ASN A 61 -15.41 7.30 -10.48
C ASN A 61 -15.10 8.10 -9.20
N PRO A 62 -15.24 9.45 -9.22
CA PRO A 62 -14.97 10.28 -8.06
C PRO A 62 -15.82 9.94 -6.81
N ASP A 63 -16.98 9.30 -7.00
CA ASP A 63 -17.86 8.86 -5.89
C ASP A 63 -17.40 7.54 -5.25
N GLN A 64 -16.36 6.91 -5.82
CA GLN A 64 -15.79 5.69 -5.26
C GLN A 64 -15.19 5.97 -3.88
N LYS A 65 -15.73 5.31 -2.86
CA LYS A 65 -15.16 5.37 -1.52
C LYS A 65 -13.77 4.75 -1.50
N CYS A 66 -12.85 5.44 -0.87
CA CYS A 66 -11.47 5.04 -0.66
C CYS A 66 -11.13 5.16 0.82
N LEU A 67 -10.41 4.17 1.35
CA LEU A 67 -10.01 4.09 2.75
C LEU A 67 -8.54 3.66 2.79
N MET A 68 -7.72 4.44 3.50
CA MET A 68 -6.30 4.15 3.68
C MET A 68 -5.97 4.11 5.17
N TYR A 69 -5.21 3.10 5.55
CA TYR A 69 -4.59 2.99 6.86
C TYR A 69 -3.08 3.14 6.72
N SER A 70 -2.49 4.08 7.45
CA SER A 70 -1.03 4.23 7.54
C SER A 70 -0.54 3.90 8.94
N PHE A 71 0.58 3.18 9.01
CA PHE A 71 1.22 2.74 10.24
C PHE A 71 2.69 3.16 10.24
N GLY A 72 3.16 3.79 11.31
CA GLY A 72 4.58 4.15 11.49
C GLY A 72 5.05 5.31 10.60
N ILE A 73 4.40 6.47 10.74
CA ILE A 73 4.50 7.61 9.81
C ILE A 73 5.85 8.33 9.87
N GLY A 74 6.58 8.23 10.99
CA GLY A 74 7.97 8.71 11.03
C GLY A 74 8.12 10.23 10.84
N ASN A 75 7.18 11.01 11.38
CA ASN A 75 7.09 12.49 11.29
C ASN A 75 7.01 13.07 9.85
N ASP A 76 6.60 12.28 8.87
CA ASP A 76 6.35 12.73 7.50
C ASP A 76 4.98 12.26 7.01
N TRP A 77 4.00 13.17 6.99
CA TRP A 77 2.62 12.91 6.58
C TRP A 77 2.36 13.22 5.10
N THR A 78 3.40 13.53 4.33
CA THR A 78 3.21 14.02 2.94
C THR A 78 2.59 12.98 2.02
N PHE A 79 2.81 11.69 2.27
CA PHE A 79 2.14 10.62 1.53
C PHE A 79 0.65 10.61 1.85
N GLU A 80 0.32 10.62 3.14
CA GLU A 80 -1.04 10.53 3.66
C GLU A 80 -1.87 11.75 3.29
N ASP A 81 -1.31 12.95 3.41
CA ASP A 81 -1.89 14.19 2.90
C ASP A 81 -2.18 14.10 1.39
N GLY A 82 -1.25 13.48 0.66
CA GLY A 82 -1.38 13.23 -0.76
C GLY A 82 -2.54 12.29 -1.11
N ILE A 83 -2.78 11.26 -0.30
CA ILE A 83 -3.89 10.33 -0.49
C ILE A 83 -5.22 10.96 -0.04
N ALA A 84 -5.24 11.70 1.07
CA ALA A 84 -6.42 12.43 1.53
C ALA A 84 -6.91 13.46 0.48
N LYS A 85 -5.98 14.20 -0.15
CA LYS A 85 -6.30 15.13 -1.25
C LYS A 85 -6.89 14.47 -2.49
N ARG A 86 -6.72 13.15 -2.66
CA ARG A 86 -7.34 12.37 -3.73
C ARG A 86 -8.73 11.82 -3.35
N GLY A 87 -9.28 12.22 -2.21
CA GLY A 87 -10.65 11.90 -1.80
C GLY A 87 -10.79 10.65 -0.91
N CYS A 88 -9.67 10.12 -0.40
CA CYS A 88 -9.69 8.97 0.50
C CYS A 88 -9.91 9.38 1.96
N GLU A 89 -10.67 8.57 2.69
CA GLU A 89 -10.66 8.58 4.16
C GLU A 89 -9.33 7.99 4.63
N VAL A 90 -8.61 8.73 5.48
CA VAL A 90 -7.25 8.37 5.91
C VAL A 90 -7.22 8.24 7.43
N HIS A 91 -6.81 7.06 7.90
CA HIS A 91 -6.57 6.77 9.31
C HIS A 91 -5.09 6.48 9.56
N LEU A 92 -4.58 7.04 10.65
CA LEU A 92 -3.17 7.10 10.95
C LEU A 92 -2.91 6.49 12.32
N PHE A 93 -1.91 5.63 12.41
CA PHE A 93 -1.46 5.05 13.68
C PHE A 93 0.06 5.06 13.77
N ASP A 94 0.60 5.77 14.75
CA ASP A 94 2.02 5.76 15.06
C ASP A 94 2.20 5.41 16.55
N PRO A 95 2.57 4.17 16.90
CA PRO A 95 2.70 3.75 18.29
C PRO A 95 3.88 4.41 19.01
N SER A 96 4.75 5.13 18.29
CA SER A 96 5.82 5.94 18.89
C SER A 96 5.36 7.34 19.32
N LYS A 97 4.09 7.68 19.09
CA LYS A 97 3.47 8.98 19.36
C LYS A 97 2.24 8.87 20.24
#